data_AF-A0A6I4MNF9-F1
#
_entry.id   AF-A0A6I4MNF9-F1
#
_cell.length_a   1.000
_cell.length_b   1.000
_cell.length_c   1.000
_cell.angle_alpha   90.00
_cell.angle_beta   90.00
_cell.angle_gamma   90.00
#
_symmetry.space_group_name_H-M   'P 1'
#
loop_
_entity.id
_entity.type
_entity.pdbx_description
1 polymer ?
#
loop_
_entity_poly.entity_id
_entity_poly.type
_entity_poly.pdbx_seq_one_letter_code
_entity_poly.pdbx_strand_id
1 'polypeptide(L)'
;MRTSLLVIAALAASLTACGTSEEDKIVVKNLKQPGSSRTYKAVRDGAASTKREIGGYDCAKFAASIAHDVEFPAGKDLYIKACEEGQKQVD
;
A
#
# COMPACT_ATOMS: atom_id res chain seq x y z
N MET A 1 -52.71 20.07 12.80
CA MET A 1 -51.29 20.53 12.74
C MET A 1 -50.48 19.41 13.40
N ARG A 2 -49.75 18.59 12.63
CA ARG A 2 -48.29 18.72 12.39
C ARG A 2 -47.57 18.90 13.72
N THR A 3 -46.74 17.97 14.20
CA THR A 3 -45.54 17.41 13.54
C THR A 3 -44.95 16.37 14.51
N SER A 4 -44.77 15.11 14.08
CA SER A 4 -43.47 14.52 13.70
C SER A 4 -42.77 13.84 14.91
N LEU A 5 -42.53 12.52 14.89
CA LEU A 5 -41.40 11.85 14.19
C LEU A 5 -40.09 12.59 14.53
N LEU A 6 -39.07 12.03 15.19
CA LEU A 6 -38.53 10.68 15.15
C LEU A 6 -37.57 10.47 16.32
N VAL A 7 -37.55 9.22 16.81
CA VAL A 7 -36.49 8.64 17.63
C VAL A 7 -35.17 8.74 16.88
N ILE A 8 -34.31 9.67 17.25
CA ILE A 8 -32.91 9.69 16.77
C ILE A 8 -32.13 8.80 17.72
N ALA A 9 -32.17 7.50 17.43
CA ALA A 9 -31.15 6.57 17.89
C ALA A 9 -29.84 7.04 17.25
N ALA A 10 -29.02 7.74 18.03
CA ALA A 10 -27.64 7.98 17.69
C ALA A 10 -26.94 6.61 17.68
N LEU A 11 -26.97 5.94 16.51
CA LEU A 11 -25.91 5.02 16.15
C LEU A 11 -24.64 5.87 16.15
N ALA A 12 -23.96 5.87 17.29
CA ALA A 12 -22.53 5.98 17.34
C ALA A 12 -21.98 4.77 16.58
N ALA A 13 -22.10 4.80 15.26
CA ALA A 13 -21.08 4.26 14.39
C ALA A 13 -19.84 5.05 14.77
N SER A 14 -19.17 4.54 15.80
CA SER A 14 -17.72 4.52 15.85
C SER A 14 -17.33 3.89 14.52
N LEU A 15 -17.34 4.70 13.45
CA LEU A 15 -16.43 4.53 12.37
C LEU A 15 -15.09 4.67 13.08
N THR A 16 -14.62 3.53 13.57
CA THR A 16 -13.28 3.09 13.29
C THR A 16 -13.08 3.33 11.79
N ALA A 17 -12.84 4.60 11.43
CA ALA A 17 -11.69 4.94 10.62
C ALA A 17 -10.50 4.41 11.42
N CYS A 18 -10.40 3.07 11.44
CA CYS A 18 -9.21 2.34 11.75
C CYS A 18 -8.32 2.81 10.63
N GLY A 19 -7.52 3.84 10.94
CA GLY A 19 -6.62 4.44 9.98
C GLY A 19 -5.82 3.29 9.42
N THR A 20 -6.13 2.89 8.20
CA THR A 20 -5.34 1.89 7.50
C THR A 20 -4.03 2.60 7.30
N SER A 21 -3.08 2.30 8.18
CA SER A 21 -1.78 2.96 8.22
C SER A 21 -1.20 2.90 6.81
N GLU A 22 -0.42 3.91 6.41
CA GLU A 22 0.21 3.92 5.07
C GLU A 22 0.93 2.59 4.78
N GLU A 23 1.48 1.97 5.83
CA GLU A 23 2.06 0.64 5.90
C GLU A 23 1.20 -0.49 5.30
N ASP A 24 -0.11 -0.47 5.53
CA ASP A 24 -1.06 -1.53 5.16
C ASP A 24 -1.73 -1.27 3.80
N LYS A 25 -1.47 -0.11 3.17
CA LYS A 25 -2.01 0.19 1.84
C LYS A 25 -1.43 -0.77 0.81
N ILE A 26 -2.28 -1.39 0.02
CA ILE A 26 -1.86 -2.20 -1.13
C ILE A 26 -1.26 -1.27 -2.18
N VAL A 27 0.03 -1.42 -2.46
CA VAL A 27 0.75 -0.60 -3.45
C VAL A 27 0.99 -1.35 -4.75
N VAL A 28 0.94 -2.68 -4.73
CA VAL A 28 1.12 -3.54 -5.90
C VAL A 28 0.14 -4.71 -5.87
N LYS A 29 -0.49 -5.00 -7.00
CA LYS A 29 -1.24 -6.23 -7.25
C LYS A 29 -0.64 -6.96 -8.44
N ASN A 30 -0.38 -8.25 -8.30
CA ASN A 30 0.10 -9.08 -9.40
C ASN A 30 -1.07 -9.45 -10.32
N LEU A 31 -0.94 -9.16 -11.62
CA LEU A 31 -1.97 -9.45 -12.62
C LEU A 31 -1.93 -10.92 -13.09
N LYS A 32 -0.75 -11.55 -13.03
CA LYS A 32 -0.55 -12.97 -13.39
C LYS A 32 -0.96 -13.94 -12.29
N GLN A 33 -0.98 -13.49 -11.03
CA GLN A 33 -1.40 -14.29 -9.88
C GLN A 33 -2.52 -13.57 -9.11
N PRO A 34 -3.79 -13.79 -9.49
CA PRO A 34 -4.92 -13.14 -8.82
C PRO A 34 -4.92 -13.49 -7.33
N GLY A 35 -4.97 -12.46 -6.48
CA GLY A 35 -4.88 -12.57 -5.02
C GLY A 35 -3.49 -12.28 -4.45
N SER A 36 -2.44 -12.26 -5.27
CA SER A 36 -1.10 -11.85 -4.85
C SER A 36 -1.00 -10.34 -4.87
N SER A 37 -1.08 -9.73 -3.68
CA SER A 37 -0.95 -8.28 -3.50
C SER A 37 0.09 -7.98 -2.43
N ARG A 38 0.76 -6.84 -2.56
CA ARG A 38 1.77 -6.38 -1.60
C ARG A 38 1.39 -5.02 -1.05
N THR A 39 1.50 -4.91 0.26
CA THR A 39 1.33 -3.64 0.98
C THR A 39 2.60 -2.80 0.91
N TYR A 40 2.49 -1.53 1.28
CA TYR A 40 3.61 -0.61 1.41
C TYR A 40 4.74 -1.22 2.24
N LYS A 41 4.40 -1.71 3.44
CA LYS A 41 5.33 -2.39 4.34
C LYS A 41 6.01 -3.58 3.68
N ALA A 42 5.24 -4.44 2.99
CA ALA A 42 5.81 -5.62 2.34
C ALA A 42 6.81 -5.28 1.22
N VAL A 43 6.58 -4.17 0.49
CA VAL A 43 7.53 -3.67 -0.53
C VAL A 43 8.77 -3.10 0.12
N ARG A 44 8.61 -2.29 1.18
CA ARG A 44 9.72 -1.72 1.94
C ARG A 44 10.63 -2.79 2.53
N ASP A 45 10.04 -3.74 3.24
CA ASP A 45 10.78 -4.81 3.92
C ASP A 45 11.46 -5.75 2.89
N GLY A 46 10.80 -5.97 1.74
CA GLY A 46 11.39 -6.71 0.61
C GLY A 46 12.59 -5.99 -0.03
N ALA A 47 12.48 -4.67 -0.24
CA ALA A 47 13.56 -3.88 -0.83
C ALA A 47 14.79 -3.80 0.08
N ALA A 48 14.61 -3.74 1.41
CA ALA A 48 15.69 -3.86 2.37
C ALA A 48 16.45 -5.18 2.21
N SER A 49 15.70 -6.30 2.14
CA SER A 49 16.27 -7.64 1.94
C SER A 49 17.04 -7.73 0.62
N THR A 50 16.42 -7.32 -0.48
CA THR A 50 17.05 -7.34 -1.81
C THR A 50 18.32 -6.48 -1.85
N LYS A 51 18.33 -5.29 -1.24
CA LYS A 51 19.54 -4.46 -1.19
C LYS A 51 20.69 -5.16 -0.45
N ARG A 52 20.41 -5.84 0.66
CA ARG A 52 21.41 -6.63 1.40
C ARG A 52 21.99 -7.76 0.53
N GLU A 53 21.18 -8.36 -0.33
CA GLU A 53 21.57 -9.51 -1.16
C GLU A 53 22.35 -9.11 -2.42
N ILE A 54 21.91 -8.07 -3.14
CA ILE A 54 22.44 -7.74 -4.48
C ILE A 54 23.13 -6.36 -4.57
N GLY A 55 23.28 -5.64 -3.44
CA GLY A 55 23.99 -4.35 -3.41
C GLY A 55 23.17 -3.15 -3.87
N GLY A 56 21.85 -3.28 -3.97
CA GLY A 56 20.93 -2.21 -4.34
C GLY A 56 20.50 -2.22 -5.81
N TYR A 57 19.46 -1.45 -6.12
CA TYR A 57 18.90 -1.32 -7.47
C TYR A 57 18.05 -0.05 -7.59
N ASP A 58 17.82 0.42 -8.82
CA ASP A 58 16.97 1.58 -9.03
C ASP A 58 15.48 1.21 -8.93
N CYS A 59 14.82 1.70 -7.88
CA CYS A 59 13.40 1.41 -7.60
C CYS A 59 12.46 1.86 -8.72
N ALA A 60 12.77 2.98 -9.39
CA ALA A 60 11.94 3.51 -10.48
C ALA A 60 12.05 2.65 -11.76
N LYS A 61 13.27 2.21 -12.10
CA LYS A 61 13.52 1.26 -13.19
C LYS A 61 12.89 -0.10 -12.91
N PHE A 62 12.98 -0.59 -11.68
CA PHE A 62 12.31 -1.83 -11.29
C PHE A 62 10.79 -1.71 -11.37
N ALA A 63 10.21 -0.61 -10.87
CA ALA A 63 8.79 -0.35 -11.00
C ALA A 63 8.35 -0.28 -12.48
N ALA A 64 9.18 0.29 -13.36
CA ALA A 64 8.91 0.32 -14.80
C ALA A 64 9.03 -1.07 -15.45
N SER A 65 9.99 -1.90 -15.04
CA SER A 65 10.18 -3.24 -15.61
C SER A 65 9.03 -4.18 -15.27
N ILE A 66 8.44 -4.07 -14.07
CA ILE A 66 7.32 -4.94 -13.64
C ILE A 66 5.93 -4.41 -14.04
N ALA A 67 5.83 -3.18 -14.57
CA ALA A 67 4.55 -2.51 -14.83
C ALA A 67 3.62 -3.23 -15.82
N HIS A 68 4.15 -4.18 -16.61
CA HIS A 68 3.36 -5.00 -17.52
C HIS A 68 2.68 -6.19 -16.82
N ASP A 69 3.16 -6.56 -15.63
CA ASP A 69 2.72 -7.74 -14.86
C ASP A 69 1.99 -7.38 -13.57
N VAL A 70 1.96 -6.10 -13.22
CA VAL A 70 1.37 -5.62 -11.97
C VAL A 70 0.53 -4.36 -12.19
N GLU A 71 -0.39 -4.13 -11.26
CA GLU A 71 -1.12 -2.88 -11.11
C GLU A 71 -0.63 -2.13 -9.87
N PHE A 72 -0.58 -0.80 -9.93
CA PHE A 72 -0.25 0.09 -8.81
C PHE A 72 -1.50 0.82 -8.31
N PRO A 73 -2.38 0.18 -7.52
CA PRO A 73 -3.68 0.74 -7.15
C PRO A 73 -3.60 2.00 -6.28
N ALA A 74 -2.51 2.17 -5.52
CA ALA A 74 -2.26 3.38 -4.73
C ALA A 74 -1.33 4.39 -5.44
N GLY A 75 -1.06 4.18 -6.73
CA GLY A 75 -0.12 4.97 -7.52
C GLY A 75 1.29 4.39 -7.51
N LYS A 76 1.98 4.51 -8.66
CA LYS A 76 3.35 4.01 -8.85
C LYS A 76 4.35 4.70 -7.93
N ASP A 77 4.15 5.98 -7.63
CA ASP A 77 5.05 6.76 -6.77
C ASP A 77 5.08 6.21 -5.35
N LEU A 78 3.95 5.71 -4.83
CA LEU A 78 3.89 5.15 -3.49
C LEU A 78 4.66 3.82 -3.39
N TYR A 79 4.67 3.03 -4.46
CA TYR A 79 5.52 1.85 -4.57
C TYR A 79 7.02 2.21 -4.59
N ILE A 80 7.40 3.21 -5.38
CA ILE A 80 8.79 3.68 -5.48
C ILE A 80 9.26 4.17 -4.11
N LYS A 81 8.46 5.00 -3.43
CA LYS A 81 8.74 5.50 -2.09
C LYS A 81 8.99 4.36 -1.09
N ALA A 82 8.11 3.36 -1.06
CA ALA A 82 8.27 2.19 -0.18
C ALA A 82 9.58 1.45 -0.44
N CYS A 83 9.91 1.24 -1.72
CA CYS A 83 11.15 0.58 -2.14
C CYS A 83 12.39 1.36 -1.69
N GLU A 84 12.43 2.68 -1.92
CA GLU A 84 13.56 3.53 -1.53
C GLU A 84 13.75 3.59 -0.01
N GLU A 85 12.66 3.68 0.75
CA GLU A 85 12.72 3.61 2.22
C GLU A 85 13.25 2.26 2.72
N GLY A 86 12.91 1.17 2.03
CA GLY A 86 13.45 -0.16 2.32
C GLY A 86 14.95 -0.20 2.12
N GLN A 87 15.41 0.31 0.98
CA GLN A 87 16.84 0.40 0.68
C GLN A 87 17.62 1.26 1.69
N LYS A 88 17.05 2.37 2.17
CA LYS A 88 17.71 3.25 3.16
C LYS A 88 17.92 2.60 4.53
N GLN A 89 17.13 1.60 4.91
CA GLN A 89 17.28 0.92 6.21
C GLN A 89 18.52 0.01 6.31
N VAL A 90 19.19 -0.24 5.18
CA VAL A 90 20.33 -1.16 5.09
C VAL A 90 21.64 -0.45 4.73
N ASP A 91 21.58 0.83 4.35
CA ASP A 91 22.78 1.69 4.26
C ASP A 91 23.22 2.13 5.65
#